data_AF-A0A352Z9R1-F1
#
_entry.id   AF-A0A352Z9R1-F1
#
_cell.length_a   1.000
_cell.length_b   1.000
_cell.length_c   1.000
_cell.angle_alpha   90.00
_cell.angle_beta   90.00
_cell.angle_gamma   90.00
#
_symmetry.space_group_name_H-M   'P 1'
#
loop_
_entity.id
_entity.type
_entity.pdbx_description
1 polymer ?
#
loop_
_entity_poly.entity_id
_entity_poly.type
_entity_poly.pdbx_seq_one_letter_code
_entity_poly.pdbx_strand_id
1 'polypeptide(L)'
;MPRTVTDNEHLKFNQPSTWIALFEITLDDGTYYLTPNPEEIEVNGNTYTPFPVMLEELQEDSSGQVSTMRLLISNIEGMLSDKFKTSREVEGYSVTFKQYSIENDTIIYEETLEIIGIEDISEQSIALSVGIFNPFLAKLLHEKFITDFCWNRYKGKGCWIQKSDGTYTQPSGFTVGSPDTCNHNRVDCKRHGNVLRLNSFPGIPGGTGYV
;
A
#
# COMPACT_ATOMS: atom_id res chain seq x y z
N MET A 1 3.19 22.06 -52.74
CA MET A 1 2.37 20.84 -52.90
C MET A 1 2.11 20.28 -51.51
N PRO A 2 0.85 20.20 -51.06
CA PRO A 2 0.54 19.63 -49.76
C PRO A 2 0.85 18.13 -49.80
N ARG A 3 1.70 17.66 -48.87
CA ARG A 3 1.92 16.23 -48.63
C ARG A 3 0.67 15.69 -47.96
N THR A 4 -0.19 15.05 -48.74
CA THR A 4 -1.24 14.17 -48.21
C THR A 4 -0.55 12.96 -47.59
N VAL A 5 -0.58 12.86 -46.26
CA VAL A 5 -0.33 11.61 -45.55
C VAL A 5 -1.57 10.76 -45.78
N THR A 6 -1.48 9.78 -46.68
CA THR A 6 -2.62 8.94 -47.10
C THR A 6 -3.09 7.93 -46.07
N ASP A 7 -2.44 7.83 -44.91
CA ASP A 7 -2.67 6.74 -43.97
C ASP A 7 -2.94 7.25 -42.55
N ASN A 8 -3.94 8.14 -42.40
CA ASN A 8 -4.59 8.36 -41.10
C ASN A 8 -5.70 7.32 -40.89
N GLU A 9 -5.33 6.04 -40.89
CA GLU A 9 -6.21 4.97 -40.42
C GLU A 9 -5.84 4.69 -38.96
N HIS A 10 -6.67 5.20 -38.03
CA HIS A 10 -6.61 4.88 -36.61
C HIS A 10 -6.72 3.35 -36.32
N LEU A 11 -7.01 2.55 -37.35
CA LEU A 11 -7.04 1.08 -37.33
C LEU A 11 -5.65 0.43 -37.42
N LYS A 12 -4.59 1.17 -37.82
CA LYS A 12 -3.22 0.61 -37.93
C LYS A 12 -2.42 0.64 -36.62
N PHE A 13 -2.99 1.12 -35.52
CA PHE A 13 -2.36 1.02 -34.19
C PHE A 13 -2.38 -0.42 -33.63
N ASN A 14 -3.24 -1.29 -34.20
CA ASN A 14 -3.30 -2.73 -33.95
C ASN A 14 -2.74 -3.53 -35.15
N GLN A 15 -1.48 -3.28 -35.55
CA GLN A 15 -0.72 -4.40 -36.11
C GLN A 15 -0.66 -5.45 -34.99
N PRO A 16 -0.78 -6.77 -35.27
CA PRO A 16 -0.58 -7.79 -34.24
C PRO A 16 0.82 -7.59 -33.65
N SER A 17 0.89 -6.86 -32.55
CA SER A 17 2.08 -6.82 -31.75
C SER A 17 2.21 -8.22 -31.21
N THR A 18 3.38 -8.81 -31.39
CA THR A 18 3.80 -10.06 -30.74
C THR A 18 3.49 -10.05 -29.25
N TRP A 19 3.32 -8.88 -28.66
CA TRP A 19 3.06 -8.66 -27.25
C TRP A 19 1.59 -8.35 -26.97
N ILE A 20 1.02 -9.08 -26.03
CA ILE A 20 -0.35 -8.96 -25.55
C ILE A 20 -0.32 -8.51 -24.10
N ALA A 21 -1.08 -7.47 -23.80
CA ALA A 21 -1.30 -7.01 -22.44
C ALA A 21 -2.26 -7.96 -21.71
N LEU A 22 -1.91 -8.33 -20.49
CA LEU A 22 -2.71 -9.16 -19.59
C LEU A 22 -2.83 -8.44 -18.25
N PHE A 23 -4.00 -8.51 -17.65
CA PHE A 23 -4.30 -7.88 -16.37
C PHE A 23 -4.88 -8.90 -15.41
N GLU A 24 -4.37 -8.89 -14.18
CA GLU A 24 -4.88 -9.71 -13.08
C GLU A 24 -5.33 -8.76 -11.98
N ILE A 25 -6.64 -8.64 -11.78
CA ILE A 25 -7.21 -7.78 -10.73
C ILE A 25 -7.67 -8.71 -9.61
N THR A 26 -7.05 -8.63 -8.44
CA THR A 26 -7.43 -9.45 -7.29
C THR A 26 -8.28 -8.64 -6.34
N LEU A 27 -9.53 -9.05 -6.17
CA LEU A 27 -10.48 -8.50 -5.19
C LEU A 27 -10.80 -9.58 -4.14
N ASP A 28 -11.65 -9.26 -3.17
CA ASP A 28 -12.05 -10.20 -2.10
C ASP A 28 -12.67 -11.52 -2.59
N ASP A 29 -13.38 -11.47 -3.72
CA ASP A 29 -14.11 -12.62 -4.28
C ASP A 29 -13.29 -13.44 -5.28
N GLY A 30 -12.09 -12.97 -5.64
CA GLY A 30 -11.14 -13.72 -6.46
C GLY A 30 -10.29 -12.84 -7.37
N THR A 31 -9.56 -13.52 -8.25
CA THR A 31 -8.71 -12.89 -9.27
C THR A 31 -9.41 -12.92 -10.62
N TYR A 32 -9.54 -11.75 -11.23
CA TYR A 32 -10.08 -11.55 -12.56
C TYR A 32 -8.94 -11.46 -13.57
N TYR A 33 -8.94 -12.37 -14.55
CA TYR A 33 -7.94 -12.44 -15.63
C TYR A 33 -8.51 -11.79 -16.87
N LEU A 34 -8.02 -10.59 -17.21
CA LEU A 34 -8.58 -9.74 -18.27
C LEU A 34 -7.50 -9.45 -19.32
N THR A 35 -7.92 -9.30 -20.58
CA THR A 35 -7.04 -8.84 -21.65
C THR A 35 -7.78 -7.90 -22.61
N PRO A 36 -7.17 -6.79 -23.08
CA PRO A 36 -7.75 -5.98 -24.15
C PRO A 36 -7.71 -6.69 -25.52
N ASN A 37 -7.08 -7.86 -25.61
CA ASN A 37 -7.11 -8.67 -26.83
C ASN A 37 -8.54 -9.14 -27.12
N PRO A 38 -9.02 -9.06 -28.38
CA PRO A 38 -10.39 -9.48 -28.71
C PRO A 38 -10.62 -10.99 -28.60
N GLU A 39 -9.56 -11.79 -28.54
CA GLU A 39 -9.64 -13.25 -28.41
C GLU A 39 -9.15 -13.69 -27.02
N GLU A 40 -9.79 -14.72 -26.49
CA GLU A 40 -9.39 -15.36 -25.24
C GLU A 40 -8.02 -16.03 -25.40
N ILE A 41 -7.18 -15.92 -24.36
CA ILE A 41 -5.84 -16.50 -24.36
C ILE A 41 -5.61 -17.26 -23.07
N GLU A 42 -5.03 -18.45 -23.19
CA GLU A 42 -4.54 -19.22 -22.06
C GLU A 42 -3.04 -18.97 -21.86
N VAL A 43 -2.65 -18.46 -20.69
CA VAL A 43 -1.25 -18.28 -20.30
C VAL A 43 -1.05 -18.87 -18.91
N ASN A 44 -0.03 -19.71 -18.74
CA ASN A 44 0.32 -20.34 -17.45
C ASN A 44 -0.84 -21.07 -16.75
N GLY A 45 -1.81 -21.60 -17.51
CA GLY A 45 -2.99 -22.30 -16.98
C GLY A 45 -4.13 -21.39 -16.53
N ASN A 46 -4.04 -20.08 -16.77
CA ASN A 46 -5.12 -19.12 -16.56
C ASN A 46 -5.69 -18.65 -17.89
N THR A 47 -7.02 -18.53 -17.96
CA THR A 47 -7.74 -18.06 -19.14
C THR A 47 -8.03 -16.57 -18.99
N TYR A 48 -7.44 -15.75 -19.85
CA TYR A 48 -7.64 -14.30 -19.86
C TYR A 48 -8.77 -13.95 -20.81
N THR A 49 -9.83 -13.36 -20.24
CA THR A 49 -11.05 -13.05 -20.99
C THR A 49 -10.93 -11.69 -21.69
N PRO A 50 -11.42 -11.56 -22.94
CA PRO A 50 -11.48 -10.29 -23.64
C PRO A 50 -12.30 -9.27 -22.86
N PHE A 51 -11.65 -8.19 -22.44
CA PHE A 51 -12.28 -7.12 -21.70
C PHE A 51 -11.58 -5.79 -21.98
N PRO A 52 -12.31 -4.68 -22.23
CA PRO A 52 -11.65 -3.40 -22.46
C PRO A 52 -11.05 -2.88 -21.16
N VAL A 53 -9.73 -3.05 -21.02
CA VAL A 53 -8.91 -2.57 -19.90
C VAL A 53 -7.61 -1.96 -20.44
N MET A 54 -7.18 -0.85 -19.83
CA MET A 54 -5.99 -0.12 -20.27
C MET A 54 -5.30 0.55 -19.08
N LEU A 55 -3.98 0.53 -19.08
CA LEU A 55 -3.14 1.32 -18.18
C LEU A 55 -2.73 2.60 -18.91
N GLU A 56 -3.13 3.76 -18.40
CA GLU A 56 -2.72 5.07 -18.91
C GLU A 56 -1.37 5.48 -18.31
N GLU A 57 -0.68 6.39 -19.02
CA GLU A 57 0.68 6.84 -18.68
C GLU A 57 0.78 7.40 -17.25
N LEU A 58 1.99 7.26 -16.69
CA LEU A 58 2.39 7.80 -15.39
C LEU A 58 2.09 9.30 -15.32
N GLN A 59 1.22 9.70 -14.40
CA GLN A 59 1.12 11.11 -14.01
C GLN A 59 2.23 11.38 -13.01
N GLU A 60 3.37 11.88 -13.49
CA GLU A 60 4.39 12.46 -12.61
C GLU A 60 3.92 13.85 -12.16
N ASP A 61 3.60 13.97 -10.87
CA ASP A 61 3.43 15.25 -10.23
C ASP A 61 4.80 15.79 -9.79
N SER A 62 5.04 17.09 -10.00
CA SER A 62 6.31 17.74 -9.60
C SER A 62 6.36 18.03 -8.09
N SER A 63 5.41 17.51 -7.33
CA SER A 63 5.19 17.76 -5.90
C SER A 63 5.92 16.77 -5.00
N GLY A 64 6.55 15.74 -5.57
CA GLY A 64 7.17 14.65 -4.82
C GLY A 64 6.16 13.64 -4.27
N GLN A 65 4.96 13.56 -4.86
CA GLN A 65 4.03 12.47 -4.56
C GLN A 65 4.47 11.19 -5.26
N VAL A 66 3.91 10.06 -4.80
CA VAL A 66 4.17 8.75 -5.41
C VAL A 66 3.63 8.78 -6.84
N SER A 67 4.44 8.36 -7.81
CA SER A 67 3.98 8.25 -9.19
C SER A 67 2.84 7.22 -9.26
N THR A 68 1.67 7.68 -9.65
CA THR A 68 0.48 6.86 -9.83
C THR A 68 0.17 6.74 -11.31
N MET A 69 -0.25 5.55 -11.72
CA MET A 69 -0.82 5.29 -13.04
C MET A 69 -2.33 5.17 -12.93
N ARG A 70 -3.00 5.43 -14.05
CA ARG A 70 -4.45 5.36 -14.11
C ARG A 70 -4.86 4.10 -14.87
N LEU A 71 -5.60 3.22 -14.21
CA LEU A 71 -6.17 2.02 -14.81
C LEU A 71 -7.62 2.30 -15.21
N LEU A 72 -7.89 2.24 -16.50
CA LEU A 72 -9.23 2.35 -17.06
C LEU A 72 -9.80 0.97 -17.36
N ILE A 73 -10.96 0.69 -16.79
CA ILE A 73 -11.68 -0.56 -16.97
C ILE A 73 -13.07 -0.21 -17.51
N SER A 74 -13.53 -0.90 -18.56
CA SER A 74 -14.89 -0.71 -19.05
C SER A 74 -15.92 -1.17 -18.02
N ASN A 75 -17.04 -0.43 -17.93
CA ASN A 75 -18.14 -0.75 -17.03
C ASN A 75 -19.42 -1.18 -17.74
N ILE A 76 -19.34 -1.55 -19.03
CA ILE A 76 -20.52 -1.81 -19.88
C ILE A 76 -21.41 -2.95 -19.34
N GLU A 77 -20.85 -3.93 -18.64
CA GLU A 77 -21.60 -5.05 -18.08
C GLU A 77 -21.97 -4.86 -16.60
N GLY A 78 -21.58 -3.76 -15.96
CA GLY A 78 -21.81 -3.49 -14.53
C GLY A 78 -21.10 -4.45 -13.56
N MET A 79 -20.49 -5.54 -14.07
CA MET A 79 -19.92 -6.66 -13.31
C MET A 79 -18.95 -6.23 -12.21
N LEU A 80 -18.12 -5.21 -12.49
CA LEU A 80 -17.14 -4.68 -11.55
C LEU A 80 -17.65 -3.46 -10.78
N SER A 81 -18.55 -2.64 -11.36
CA SER A 81 -18.99 -1.41 -10.68
C SER A 81 -19.83 -1.65 -9.43
N ASP A 82 -20.66 -2.69 -9.39
CA ASP A 82 -21.42 -3.01 -8.18
C ASP A 82 -20.48 -3.40 -7.04
N LYS A 83 -19.33 -4.00 -7.36
CA LYS A 83 -18.29 -4.36 -6.40
C LYS A 83 -17.59 -3.11 -5.87
N PHE A 84 -17.04 -2.30 -6.77
CA PHE A 84 -16.36 -1.05 -6.42
C PHE A 84 -17.27 -0.02 -5.71
N LYS A 85 -18.58 0.00 -5.98
CA LYS A 85 -19.55 0.88 -5.29
C LYS A 85 -19.91 0.40 -3.89
N THR A 86 -19.91 -0.92 -3.66
CA THR A 86 -20.31 -1.51 -2.37
C THR A 86 -19.15 -1.53 -1.39
N SER A 87 -17.92 -1.76 -1.86
CA SER A 87 -16.71 -1.72 -1.06
C SER A 87 -16.10 -0.31 -1.11
N ARG A 88 -16.29 0.48 -0.05
CA ARG A 88 -15.49 1.71 0.18
C ARG A 88 -14.01 1.42 0.49
N GLU A 89 -13.61 0.16 0.47
CA GLU A 89 -12.31 -0.35 0.90
C GLU A 89 -11.63 -1.14 -0.24
N VAL A 90 -11.62 -0.60 -1.47
CA VAL A 90 -10.84 -1.22 -2.57
C VAL A 90 -9.36 -0.84 -2.58
N GLU A 91 -8.96 0.01 -1.63
CA GLU A 91 -7.56 0.33 -1.39
C GLU A 91 -6.84 -0.92 -0.84
N GLY A 92 -5.65 -1.23 -1.33
CA GLY A 92 -4.87 -2.39 -0.88
C GLY A 92 -4.96 -3.63 -1.75
N TYR A 93 -5.92 -3.70 -2.68
CA TYR A 93 -6.02 -4.79 -3.63
C TYR A 93 -4.96 -4.70 -4.73
N SER A 94 -4.47 -5.85 -5.17
CA SER A 94 -3.38 -5.92 -6.15
C SER A 94 -3.90 -6.01 -7.58
N VAL A 95 -3.26 -5.25 -8.46
CA VAL A 95 -3.39 -5.34 -9.92
C VAL A 95 -2.04 -5.76 -10.48
N THR A 96 -1.97 -6.91 -11.14
CA THR A 96 -0.76 -7.33 -11.85
C THR A 96 -0.93 -7.08 -13.34
N PHE A 97 -0.04 -6.27 -13.90
CA PHE A 97 0.06 -6.06 -15.34
C PHE A 97 1.17 -6.98 -15.90
N LYS A 98 0.86 -7.71 -16.96
CA LYS A 98 1.81 -8.59 -17.64
C LYS A 98 1.81 -8.32 -19.13
N GLN A 99 2.97 -8.46 -19.73
CA GLN A 99 3.13 -8.44 -21.18
C GLN A 99 3.56 -9.83 -21.65
N TYR A 100 2.71 -10.47 -22.44
CA TYR A 100 2.90 -11.82 -22.95
C TYR A 100 3.34 -11.79 -24.40
N SER A 101 4.43 -12.49 -24.73
CA SER A 101 4.94 -12.63 -26.09
C SER A 101 4.40 -13.91 -26.74
N ILE A 102 3.58 -13.77 -27.78
CA ILE A 102 3.03 -14.88 -28.57
C ILE A 102 4.16 -15.65 -29.26
N GLU A 103 5.19 -14.97 -29.77
CA GLU A 103 6.30 -15.63 -30.50
C GLU A 103 7.14 -16.53 -29.60
N ASN A 104 7.36 -16.10 -28.36
CA ASN A 104 8.22 -16.80 -27.42
C ASN A 104 7.42 -17.66 -26.42
N ASP A 105 6.08 -17.62 -26.49
CA ASP A 105 5.17 -18.26 -25.54
C ASP A 105 5.59 -18.00 -24.08
N THR A 106 5.84 -16.73 -23.77
CA THR A 106 6.40 -16.35 -22.47
C THR A 106 6.04 -14.95 -22.03
N ILE A 107 5.99 -14.74 -20.71
CA ILE A 107 5.77 -13.43 -20.09
C ILE A 107 7.11 -12.69 -20.08
N ILE A 108 7.17 -11.56 -20.79
CA ILE A 108 8.38 -10.75 -20.94
C ILE A 108 8.47 -9.61 -19.92
N TYR A 109 7.32 -9.19 -19.38
CA TYR A 109 7.22 -8.15 -18.37
C TYR A 109 6.10 -8.49 -17.40
N GLU A 110 6.32 -8.24 -16.12
CA GLU A 110 5.34 -8.42 -15.06
C GLU A 110 5.58 -7.37 -13.97
N GLU A 111 4.52 -6.67 -13.59
CA GLU A 111 4.55 -5.68 -12.52
C GLU A 111 3.28 -5.77 -11.69
N THR A 112 3.44 -5.89 -10.37
CA THR A 112 2.33 -5.87 -9.42
C THR A 112 2.21 -4.50 -8.79
N LEU A 113 1.04 -3.92 -8.94
CA LEU A 113 0.63 -2.61 -8.44
C LEU A 113 -0.46 -2.79 -7.40
N GLU A 114 -0.67 -1.77 -6.57
CA GLU A 114 -1.75 -1.70 -5.59
C GLU A 114 -2.75 -0.64 -6.02
N ILE A 115 -4.04 -0.91 -5.81
CA ILE A 115 -5.09 0.09 -5.96
C ILE A 115 -4.95 1.08 -4.79
N ILE A 116 -4.62 2.32 -5.13
CA ILE A 116 -4.47 3.43 -4.18
C ILE A 116 -5.82 4.09 -3.93
N GLY A 117 -6.69 4.12 -4.94
CA GLY A 117 -8.02 4.70 -4.82
C GLY A 117 -8.83 4.65 -6.11
N ILE A 118 -10.10 5.00 -5.98
CA ILE A 118 -11.01 5.17 -7.12
C ILE A 118 -11.01 6.65 -7.50
N GLU A 119 -10.74 6.96 -8.77
CA GLU A 119 -10.84 8.33 -9.28
C GLU A 119 -12.26 8.65 -9.75
N ASP A 120 -12.85 7.77 -10.57
CA ASP A 120 -14.19 7.95 -11.12
C ASP A 120 -14.87 6.60 -11.41
N ILE A 121 -16.19 6.54 -11.21
CA ILE A 121 -17.03 5.41 -11.60
C ILE A 121 -18.23 5.95 -12.36
N SER A 122 -18.19 5.78 -13.67
CA SER A 122 -19.29 6.11 -14.58
C SER A 122 -20.03 4.83 -15.02
N GLU A 123 -21.12 4.99 -15.77
CA GLU A 123 -21.83 3.85 -16.37
C GLU A 123 -20.99 3.16 -17.47
N GLN A 124 -20.00 3.84 -18.03
CA GLN A 124 -19.22 3.35 -19.18
C GLN A 124 -17.81 2.90 -18.80
N SER A 125 -17.24 3.49 -17.75
CA SER A 125 -15.86 3.24 -17.33
C SER A 125 -15.69 3.39 -15.82
N ILE A 126 -14.71 2.66 -15.30
CA ILE A 126 -14.17 2.78 -13.96
C ILE A 126 -12.72 3.23 -14.13
N ALA A 127 -12.35 4.33 -13.47
CA ALA A 127 -10.99 4.85 -13.41
C ALA A 127 -10.43 4.63 -12.01
N LEU A 128 -9.37 3.84 -11.92
CA LEU A 128 -8.66 3.53 -10.70
C LEU A 128 -7.27 4.17 -10.73
N SER A 129 -6.84 4.71 -9.59
CA SER A 129 -5.45 5.10 -9.37
C SER A 129 -4.71 3.89 -8.82
N VAL A 130 -3.70 3.42 -9.55
CA VAL A 130 -2.85 2.29 -9.17
C VAL A 130 -1.40 2.75 -9.05
N GLY A 131 -0.66 2.16 -8.13
CA GLY A 131 0.75 2.48 -7.97
C GLY A 131 1.48 1.51 -7.07
N ILE A 132 2.76 1.76 -6.87
CA ILE A 132 3.58 0.92 -6.01
C ILE A 132 3.25 1.25 -4.55
N PHE A 133 3.02 0.21 -3.74
CA PHE A 133 2.81 0.36 -2.29
C PHE A 133 3.91 1.22 -1.67
N ASN A 134 3.51 2.34 -1.06
CA ASN A 134 4.46 3.22 -0.39
C ASN A 134 4.48 2.93 1.12
N PRO A 135 5.52 2.26 1.64
CA PRO A 135 5.63 1.98 3.07
C PRO A 135 5.75 3.24 3.94
N PHE A 136 6.05 4.41 3.35
CA PHE A 136 6.11 5.69 4.05
C PHE A 136 4.74 6.35 4.26
N LEU A 137 3.72 5.96 3.49
CA LEU A 137 2.33 6.40 3.69
C LEU A 137 1.56 5.50 4.65
N ALA A 138 2.05 4.29 4.88
CA ALA A 138 1.53 3.44 5.94
C ALA A 138 1.66 4.17 7.28
N LYS A 139 0.53 4.60 7.85
CA LYS A 139 0.45 5.12 9.22
C LYS A 139 0.69 3.95 10.18
N LEU A 140 1.96 3.56 10.32
CA LEU A 140 2.38 2.72 11.42
C LEU A 140 2.15 3.53 12.69
N LEU A 141 1.32 2.98 13.59
CA LEU A 141 1.21 3.49 14.95
C LEU A 141 2.60 3.35 15.59
N HIS A 142 3.39 4.42 15.54
CA HIS A 142 4.72 4.47 16.13
C HIS A 142 4.67 4.17 17.64
N GLU A 143 3.53 4.45 18.28
CA GLU A 143 3.29 4.23 19.70
C GLU A 143 1.88 3.65 19.91
N LYS A 144 1.81 2.39 20.36
CA LYS A 144 0.58 1.74 20.80
C LYS A 144 0.27 2.25 22.21
N PHE A 145 -0.95 2.72 22.41
CA PHE A 145 -1.40 3.21 23.70
C PHE A 145 -1.54 2.04 24.69
N ILE A 146 -0.51 1.81 25.50
CA ILE A 146 -0.53 0.81 26.57
C ILE A 146 -0.43 1.56 27.90
N THR A 147 -1.41 1.33 28.76
CA THR A 147 -1.41 1.90 30.10
C THR A 147 -0.37 1.21 30.96
N ASP A 148 0.38 2.00 31.73
CA ASP A 148 1.36 1.53 32.71
C ASP A 148 2.53 0.69 32.15
N PHE A 149 2.82 0.79 30.85
CA PHE A 149 3.92 0.07 30.19
C PHE A 149 4.96 1.02 29.59
N CYS A 150 6.23 0.79 29.91
CA CYS A 150 7.38 1.56 29.45
C CYS A 150 7.96 0.97 28.17
N TRP A 151 8.07 1.77 27.11
CA TRP A 151 8.59 1.32 25.83
C TRP A 151 10.12 1.35 25.73
N ASN A 152 10.75 2.06 26.66
CA ASN A 152 12.17 2.29 26.62
C ASN A 152 12.93 0.98 26.93
N ARG A 153 13.93 0.68 26.10
CA ARG A 153 14.93 -0.34 26.44
C ARG A 153 15.59 0.03 27.76
N TYR A 154 15.56 -0.89 28.73
CA TYR A 154 16.20 -0.68 30.03
C TYR A 154 17.69 -0.31 29.87
N LYS A 155 18.14 0.69 30.64
CA LYS A 155 19.49 1.30 30.53
C LYS A 155 19.84 1.89 29.15
N GLY A 156 18.88 2.02 28.23
CA GLY A 156 19.04 2.69 26.95
C GLY A 156 18.84 4.22 27.06
N LYS A 157 19.12 4.93 25.96
CA LYS A 157 18.97 6.40 25.87
C LYS A 157 17.57 6.89 26.27
N GLY A 158 16.52 6.12 25.95
CA GLY A 158 15.14 6.45 26.33
C GLY A 158 14.88 6.40 27.84
N CYS A 159 15.62 5.58 28.59
CA CYS A 159 15.56 5.54 30.06
C CYS A 159 16.39 6.63 30.73
N TRP A 160 17.26 7.34 30.02
CA TRP A 160 18.12 8.37 30.63
C TRP A 160 17.43 9.73 30.65
N ILE A 161 17.81 10.56 31.63
CA ILE A 161 17.30 11.92 31.75
C ILE A 161 18.09 12.80 30.78
N GLN A 162 17.44 13.26 29.72
CA GLN A 162 17.98 14.30 28.84
C GLN A 162 17.96 15.64 29.57
N LYS A 163 19.13 16.29 29.60
CA LYS A 163 19.30 17.65 30.10
C LYS A 163 18.96 18.67 29.01
N SER A 164 18.84 19.93 29.40
CA SER A 164 18.60 21.05 28.48
C SER A 164 19.71 21.26 27.44
N ASP A 165 20.90 20.72 27.68
CA ASP A 165 22.05 20.74 26.76
C ASP A 165 22.03 19.59 25.72
N GLY A 166 20.98 18.77 25.71
CA GLY A 166 20.85 17.61 24.82
C GLY A 166 21.64 16.37 25.25
N THR A 167 22.41 16.44 26.35
CA THR A 167 23.12 15.29 26.90
C THR A 167 22.18 14.40 27.72
N TYR A 168 22.47 13.10 27.77
CA TYR A 168 21.68 12.14 28.53
C TYR A 168 22.46 11.69 29.77
N THR A 169 21.82 11.77 30.93
CA THR A 169 22.39 11.31 32.20
C THR A 169 21.60 10.13 32.75
N GLN A 170 22.34 9.10 33.17
CA GLN A 170 21.80 7.93 33.84
C GLN A 170 21.12 8.35 35.16
N PRO A 171 19.87 7.89 35.43
CA PRO A 171 19.21 8.18 36.70
C PRO A 171 19.99 7.56 37.86
N SER A 172 20.00 8.22 39.02
CA SER A 172 20.79 7.82 40.19
C SER A 172 20.44 6.43 40.73
N GLY A 173 19.23 5.93 40.48
CA GLY A 173 18.78 4.58 40.87
C GLY A 173 19.31 3.44 39.99
N PHE A 174 20.03 3.76 38.91
CA PHE A 174 20.73 2.78 38.10
C PHE A 174 22.16 2.68 38.63
N THR A 175 22.41 1.75 39.53
CA THR A 175 23.77 1.41 39.99
C THR A 175 24.30 0.21 39.23
N VAL A 176 25.61 0.20 38.97
CA VAL A 176 26.30 -0.97 38.39
C VAL A 176 26.20 -2.12 39.41
N GLY A 177 25.58 -3.24 39.02
CA GLY A 177 25.35 -4.40 39.90
C GLY A 177 23.99 -4.46 40.63
N SER A 178 23.11 -3.47 40.45
CA SER A 178 21.70 -3.52 40.89
C SER A 178 20.86 -4.35 39.89
N PRO A 179 19.75 -5.00 40.32
CA PRO A 179 19.06 -6.01 39.50
C PRO A 179 18.84 -5.54 38.07
N ASP A 180 19.35 -6.30 37.10
CA ASP A 180 19.25 -6.04 35.66
C ASP A 180 17.82 -6.24 35.12
N THR A 181 16.83 -6.42 35.99
CA THR A 181 15.47 -6.75 35.63
C THR A 181 14.61 -5.49 35.58
N CYS A 182 14.07 -5.23 34.39
CA CYS A 182 13.08 -4.20 34.13
C CYS A 182 11.82 -4.88 33.62
N ASN A 183 10.75 -4.78 34.39
CA ASN A 183 9.43 -5.32 34.04
C ASN A 183 8.59 -4.32 33.24
N HIS A 184 9.21 -3.21 32.80
CA HIS A 184 8.58 -2.19 31.97
C HIS A 184 7.29 -1.61 32.57
N ASN A 185 7.13 -1.63 33.91
CA ASN A 185 5.95 -1.08 34.57
C ASN A 185 6.29 0.13 35.46
N ARG A 186 5.28 0.89 35.87
CA ARG A 186 5.49 2.10 36.69
C ARG A 186 6.07 1.80 38.07
N VAL A 187 5.66 0.71 38.69
CA VAL A 187 6.14 0.29 40.01
C VAL A 187 7.66 0.06 39.97
N ASP A 188 8.13 -0.62 38.93
CA ASP A 188 9.53 -0.93 38.73
C ASP A 188 10.34 0.30 38.31
N CYS A 189 9.76 1.13 37.43
CA CYS A 189 10.36 2.42 37.09
C CYS A 189 10.51 3.34 38.32
N LYS A 190 9.58 3.29 39.28
CA LYS A 190 9.67 3.98 40.57
C LYS A 190 10.76 3.39 41.46
N ARG A 191 10.90 2.06 41.50
CA ARG A 191 12.00 1.36 42.21
C ARG A 191 13.37 1.83 41.73
N HIS A 192 13.52 2.07 40.42
CA HIS A 192 14.74 2.58 39.81
C HIS A 192 14.86 4.12 39.79
N GLY A 193 13.93 4.84 40.44
CA GLY A 193 13.97 6.30 40.55
C GLY A 193 13.78 7.06 39.23
N ASN A 194 13.11 6.46 38.24
CA ASN A 194 13.05 6.97 36.86
C ASN A 194 11.63 7.24 36.35
N VAL A 195 10.68 7.50 37.25
CA VAL A 195 9.26 7.72 36.91
C VAL A 195 9.07 8.84 35.89
N LEU A 196 9.94 9.85 35.88
CA LEU A 196 9.88 10.98 34.94
C LEU A 196 10.12 10.58 33.47
N ARG A 197 10.73 9.41 33.23
CA ARG A 197 11.00 8.85 31.89
C ARG A 197 10.21 7.57 31.65
N LEU A 198 9.16 7.35 32.44
CA LEU A 198 8.14 6.38 32.10
C LEU A 198 7.40 6.92 30.87
N ASN A 199 7.92 6.60 29.68
CA ASN A 199 7.33 6.92 28.38
C ASN A 199 6.10 6.02 28.16
N SER A 200 5.14 6.19 29.07
CA SER A 200 3.85 5.52 29.16
C SER A 200 2.81 6.62 29.23
N PHE A 201 1.65 6.35 28.66
CA PHE A 201 0.54 7.27 28.78
C PHE A 201 -0.03 7.22 30.21
N PRO A 202 -0.26 8.37 30.88
CA PRO A 202 -0.99 8.38 32.13
C PRO A 202 -2.40 7.86 31.84
N GLY A 203 -2.83 6.83 32.57
CA GLY A 203 -4.21 6.36 32.50
C GLY A 203 -5.16 7.52 32.78
N ILE A 204 -6.26 7.60 32.04
CA ILE A 204 -7.34 8.55 32.32
C ILE A 204 -7.74 8.33 33.80
N PRO A 205 -7.70 9.36 34.66
CA PRO A 205 -8.10 9.21 36.05
C PRO A 205 -9.62 9.00 36.09
N GLY A 206 -10.03 7.73 36.13
CA GLY A 206 -11.43 7.33 36.14
C GLY A 206 -11.57 5.82 36.34
N GLY A 207 -11.95 5.43 37.55
CA GLY A 207 -12.53 4.12 37.84
C GLY A 207 -11.59 3.11 38.47
N THR A 208 -11.63 3.03 39.80
CA THR A 208 -11.51 1.77 40.54
C THR A 208 -12.20 0.64 39.78
N GLY A 209 -11.51 -0.50 39.65
CA GLY A 209 -12.10 -1.68 39.06
C GLY A 209 -13.44 -2.04 39.70
N TYR A 210 -14.36 -2.51 38.87
CA TYR A 210 -15.35 -3.49 39.27
C TYR A 210 -15.27 -4.62 38.25
N VAL A 211 -15.05 -5.81 38.80
CA VAL A 211 -15.16 -7.20 38.31
C VAL A 211 -15.56 -7.38 36.85
#